data_AF-A0A6B8W7G7-F1
#
_entry.id   AF-A0A6B8W7G7-F1
#
_cell.length_a   1.000
_cell.length_b   1.000
_cell.length_c   1.000
_cell.angle_alpha   90.00
_cell.angle_beta   90.00
_cell.angle_gamma   90.00
#
_symmetry.space_group_name_H-M   'P 1'
#
loop_
_entity.id
_entity.type
_entity.pdbx_description
1 polymer ?
#
loop_
_entity_poly.entity_id
_entity_poly.type
_entity_poly.pdbx_seq_one_letter_code
_entity_poly.pdbx_strand_id
1 'polypeptide(L)'
;MISAVLVICATVFILGTTIALWRAPDALTRINLMGPTVGVALPLLVLAHLFSDPFDWHNLVRALLAIAGLWIVAAVSSFYIARSVHEV
;
A
#
# COMPACT_ATOMS: atom_id res chain seq x y z
N MET A 1 -8.22 6.21 -19.57
CA MET A 1 -7.19 7.26 -19.35
C MET A 1 -6.93 7.49 -17.87
N ILE A 2 -7.96 7.64 -17.03
CA ILE A 2 -7.80 7.85 -15.57
C ILE A 2 -7.00 6.71 -14.89
N SER A 3 -7.28 5.45 -15.23
CA SER A 3 -6.61 4.28 -14.66
C SER A 3 -5.10 4.26 -14.88
N ALA A 4 -4.65 4.65 -16.08
CA ALA A 4 -3.23 4.77 -16.40
C ALA A 4 -2.53 5.82 -15.52
N VAL A 5 -3.17 6.96 -15.27
CA VAL A 5 -2.63 8.01 -14.38
C VAL A 5 -2.50 7.49 -12.95
N LEU A 6 -3.52 6.80 -12.43
CA LEU A 6 -3.48 6.20 -11.09
C LEU A 6 -2.34 5.16 -10.98
N VAL A 7 -2.15 4.33 -11.99
CA VAL A 7 -1.06 3.32 -12.03
C VAL A 7 0.31 3.98 -12.04
N ILE A 8 0.49 5.05 -12.83
CA ILE A 8 1.76 5.79 -12.88
C ILE A 8 2.04 6.42 -11.51
N CYS A 9 1.04 7.09 -10.90
CA CYS A 9 1.17 7.64 -9.56
C CYS A 9 1.54 6.57 -8.52
N ALA A 10 0.84 5.44 -8.51
CA ALA A 10 1.15 4.32 -7.61
C ALA A 10 2.58 3.81 -7.82
N THR A 11 3.03 3.71 -9.07
CA THR A 11 4.39 3.28 -9.41
C THR A 11 5.44 4.22 -8.83
N VAL A 12 5.23 5.54 -8.91
CA VAL A 12 6.14 6.54 -8.32
C VAL A 12 6.23 6.37 -6.80
N PHE A 13 5.11 6.16 -6.10
CA PHE A 13 5.11 5.90 -4.66
C PHE A 13 5.83 4.62 -4.29
N ILE A 14 5.63 3.54 -5.06
CA ILE A 14 6.31 2.24 -4.83
C ILE A 14 7.81 2.39 -5.04
N LEU A 15 8.24 3.03 -6.13
CA LEU A 15 9.66 3.26 -6.42
C LEU A 15 10.31 4.15 -5.36
N GLY A 16 9.66 5.24 -4.97
CA GLY A 16 10.14 6.12 -3.90
C GLY A 16 10.31 5.38 -2.58
N THR A 17 9.33 4.57 -2.21
CA THR A 17 9.40 3.72 -1.01
C THR A 17 10.51 2.69 -1.09
N THR A 18 10.70 2.07 -2.27
CA THR A 18 11.74 1.06 -2.50
C THR A 18 13.13 1.66 -2.33
N ILE A 19 13.37 2.84 -2.92
CA ILE A 19 14.62 3.57 -2.80
C ILE A 19 14.87 3.98 -1.34
N ALA A 20 13.85 4.45 -0.64
CA ALA A 20 13.95 4.81 0.78
C ALA A 20 14.29 3.58 1.64
N LEU A 21 13.69 2.43 1.36
CA LEU A 21 13.95 1.18 2.07
C LEU A 21 15.40 0.71 1.90
N TRP A 22 15.94 0.81 0.68
CA TRP A 22 17.35 0.50 0.40
C TRP A 22 18.33 1.41 1.14
N ARG A 23 17.96 2.67 1.36
CA ARG A 23 18.80 3.64 2.07
C ARG A 23 18.65 3.58 3.59
N ALA A 24 17.64 2.87 4.10
CA ALA A 24 17.34 2.87 5.53
C ALA A 24 18.32 1.96 6.30
N PRO A 25 18.99 2.48 7.34
CA PRO A 25 19.98 1.74 8.13
C PRO A 25 19.34 0.72 9.08
N ASP A 26 18.19 1.07 9.66
CA ASP A 26 17.58 0.29 10.75
C ASP A 26 16.27 -0.40 10.34
N ALA A 27 15.98 -1.52 11.00
CA ALA A 27 14.75 -2.30 10.78
C ALA A 27 13.49 -1.48 11.11
N LEU A 28 13.48 -0.74 12.22
CA LEU A 28 12.34 0.11 12.60
C LEU A 28 12.05 1.20 11.57
N THR A 29 13.10 1.86 11.07
CA THR A 29 12.98 2.87 10.01
C THR A 29 12.43 2.26 8.73
N ARG A 30 12.87 1.04 8.36
CA ARG A 30 12.35 0.32 7.19
C ARG A 30 10.87 0.01 7.30
N ILE A 31 10.40 -0.42 8.46
CA ILE A 31 8.97 -0.70 8.70
C ILE A 31 8.14 0.56 8.52
N ASN A 32 8.57 1.67 9.12
CA ASN A 32 7.83 2.93 9.02
C ASN A 32 7.82 3.51 7.59
N LEU A 33 8.86 3.23 6.81
CA LEU A 33 8.95 3.65 5.42
C LEU A 33 8.02 2.90 4.48
N MET A 34 7.43 1.75 4.86
CA MET A 34 6.49 1.02 4.01
C MET A 34 5.11 1.70 3.90
N GLY A 35 4.83 2.71 4.73
CA GLY A 35 3.57 3.44 4.79
C GLY A 35 3.06 3.98 3.44
N PRO A 36 3.86 4.66 2.61
CA PRO A 36 3.38 5.21 1.34
C PRO A 36 2.97 4.12 0.33
N THR A 37 3.70 3.00 0.27
CA THR A 37 3.31 1.87 -0.60
C THR A 37 2.00 1.25 -0.16
N VAL A 38 1.89 0.89 1.12
CA VAL A 38 0.75 0.12 1.62
C VAL A 38 -0.48 1.00 1.87
N GLY A 39 -0.26 2.22 2.37
CA GLY A 39 -1.30 3.18 2.67
C GLY A 39 -1.88 3.89 1.45
N VAL A 40 -1.08 4.11 0.39
CA VAL A 40 -1.50 4.95 -0.75
C VAL A 40 -1.38 4.23 -2.09
N ALA A 41 -0.21 3.67 -2.41
CA ALA A 41 0.03 3.13 -3.74
C ALA A 41 -0.86 1.92 -4.06
N LEU A 42 -0.96 0.96 -3.14
CA LEU A 42 -1.79 -0.23 -3.33
C LEU A 42 -3.30 0.10 -3.44
N PRO A 43 -3.89 0.96 -2.58
CA PRO A 43 -5.26 1.44 -2.80
C PRO A 43 -5.46 2.15 -4.14
N LEU A 44 -4.49 2.95 -4.59
CA LEU A 44 -4.55 3.57 -5.92
C LEU A 44 -4.63 2.54 -7.05
N LEU A 45 -3.90 1.42 -6.94
CA LEU A 45 -3.98 0.33 -7.92
C LEU A 45 -5.35 -0.36 -7.92
N VAL A 46 -5.94 -0.57 -6.74
CA VAL A 46 -7.30 -1.11 -6.62
C VAL A 46 -8.32 -0.17 -7.27
N LEU A 47 -8.19 1.14 -7.05
CA LEU A 47 -9.02 2.15 -7.71
C LEU A 47 -8.79 2.19 -9.22
N ALA A 48 -7.54 2.08 -9.67
CA ALA A 48 -7.23 2.04 -11.09
C ALA A 48 -7.92 0.87 -11.80
N HIS A 49 -7.97 -0.30 -11.15
CA HIS A 49 -8.73 -1.45 -11.64
C HIS A 49 -10.22 -1.15 -11.70
N LEU A 50 -10.80 -0.57 -10.64
CA LEU A 50 -12.23 -0.23 -10.59
C LEU A 50 -12.65 0.75 -11.70
N PHE A 51 -11.80 1.70 -12.07
CA PHE A 51 -12.07 2.66 -13.15
C PHE A 51 -11.73 2.13 -14.56
N SER A 52 -11.14 0.93 -14.67
CA SER A 52 -10.84 0.33 -15.97
C SER A 52 -12.01 -0.47 -16.54
N ASP A 53 -12.84 -1.05 -15.67
CA ASP A 53 -14.03 -1.80 -16.03
C ASP A 53 -15.30 -0.94 -15.98
N PRO A 54 -16.39 -1.35 -16.66
CA PRO A 54 -17.70 -0.73 -16.49
C PRO A 54 -18.14 -0.74 -15.01
N PHE A 55 -18.87 0.30 -14.59
CA PHE A 55 -19.29 0.42 -13.20
C PHE A 55 -20.18 -0.75 -12.77
N ASP A 56 -19.72 -1.48 -11.75
CA ASP A 56 -20.43 -2.59 -11.13
C ASP A 56 -20.36 -2.44 -9.60
N TRP A 57 -21.52 -2.51 -8.95
CA TRP A 57 -21.64 -2.44 -7.50
C TRP A 57 -20.88 -3.55 -6.78
N HIS A 58 -20.82 -4.75 -7.39
CA HIS A 58 -20.07 -5.87 -6.83
C HIS A 58 -18.56 -5.57 -6.77
N ASN A 59 -18.01 -4.97 -7.83
CA ASN A 59 -16.60 -4.57 -7.90
C ASN A 59 -16.30 -3.42 -6.93
N LEU A 60 -17.22 -2.47 -6.75
CA LEU A 60 -17.07 -1.38 -5.77
C LEU A 60 -16.94 -1.93 -4.35
N VAL A 61 -17.84 -2.83 -3.94
CA VAL A 61 -17.81 -3.42 -2.59
C VAL A 61 -16.52 -4.22 -2.38
N ARG A 62 -16.10 -5.02 -3.37
CA ARG A 62 -14.84 -5.77 -3.30
C ARG A 62 -13.62 -4.85 -3.20
N ALA A 63 -13.61 -3.73 -3.92
CA ALA A 63 -12.53 -2.75 -3.83
C ALA A 63 -12.43 -2.14 -2.42
N LEU A 64 -13.56 -1.75 -1.82
CA LEU A 64 -13.59 -1.23 -0.45
C LEU A 64 -13.11 -2.27 0.57
N LEU A 65 -13.58 -3.52 0.46
CA LEU A 65 -13.15 -4.61 1.32
C LEU A 65 -11.66 -4.93 1.14
N ALA A 66 -11.14 -4.89 -0.08
CA ALA A 66 -9.73 -5.10 -0.35
C ALA A 66 -8.85 -4.01 0.28
N ILE A 67 -9.25 -2.74 0.16
CA ILE A 67 -8.52 -1.61 0.77
C ILE A 67 -8.57 -1.69 2.31
N ALA A 68 -9.74 -1.96 2.88
CA ALA A 68 -9.90 -2.11 4.32
C ALA A 68 -9.08 -3.29 4.86
N GLY A 69 -9.17 -4.46 4.21
CA GLY A 69 -8.40 -5.64 4.56
C GLY A 69 -6.89 -5.40 4.47
N LEU A 70 -6.44 -4.72 3.41
CA LEU A 70 -5.04 -4.32 3.25
C LEU A 70 -4.56 -3.46 4.41
N TRP A 71 -5.30 -2.41 4.78
CA TRP A 71 -4.89 -1.51 5.87
C TRP A 71 -4.90 -2.19 7.23
N ILE A 72 -5.88 -3.06 7.50
CA ILE A 72 -5.93 -3.83 8.76
C ILE A 72 -4.71 -4.75 8.86
N VAL A 73 -4.43 -5.54 7.82
CA VAL A 73 -3.28 -6.47 7.82
C VAL A 73 -1.98 -5.69 7.93
N ALA A 74 -1.83 -4.58 7.21
CA ALA A 74 -0.65 -3.74 7.27
C ALA A 74 -0.37 -3.19 8.67
N ALA A 75 -1.41 -2.69 9.35
CA ALA A 75 -1.29 -2.18 10.70
C ALA A 75 -0.87 -3.28 11.69
N VAL A 76 -1.48 -4.46 11.58
CA VAL A 76 -1.17 -5.62 12.43
C VAL A 76 0.26 -6.11 12.18
N SER A 77 0.66 -6.28 10.92
CA SER A 77 2.03 -6.69 10.58
C SER A 77 3.07 -5.70 11.08
N SER A 78 2.84 -4.39 10.91
CA SER A 78 3.76 -3.35 11.41
C SER A 78 3.93 -3.44 12.93
N PHE A 79 2.83 -3.64 13.68
CA PHE A 79 2.87 -3.80 15.13
C PHE A 79 3.68 -5.03 15.57
N TYR A 80 3.46 -6.19 14.93
CA TYR A 80 4.20 -7.41 15.26
C TYR A 80 5.69 -7.30 14.97
N ILE A 81 6.06 -6.72 13.81
CA ILE A 81 7.48 -6.57 13.45
C ILE A 81 8.15 -5.56 14.40
N ALA A 82 7.50 -4.43 14.69
CA ALA A 82 8.03 -3.46 15.65
C ALA A 82 8.25 -4.09 17.03
N ARG A 83 7.29 -4.88 17.53
CA ARG A 83 7.43 -5.61 18.80
C ARG A 83 8.62 -6.58 18.78
N SER A 84 8.77 -7.37 17.73
CA SER A 84 9.87 -8.35 17.63
C SER A 84 11.26 -7.72 17.59
N VAL A 85 11.37 -6.48 17.10
CA VAL A 85 12.65 -5.73 17.06
C VAL A 85 12.95 -5.09 18.41
N HIS A 86 11.93 -4.80 19.22
CA HIS A 86 12.11 -4.23 20.57
C HIS A 86 12.39 -5.28 21.66
N GLU A 87 12.21 -6.57 21.39
CA GLU A 87 12.43 -7.66 22.36
C GLU A 87 13.89 -8.19 22.39
N VAL A 88 14.81 -7.55 21.66
CA VAL A 88 16.28 -7.72 21.76
C VAL A 88 16.93 -6.52 22.44
#